data_AF-A0A484MJ03-F1
#
_entry.id   AF-A0A484MJ03-F1
#
_cell.length_a   1.000
_cell.length_b   1.000
_cell.length_c   1.000
_cell.angle_alpha   90.00
_cell.angle_beta   90.00
_cell.angle_gamma   90.00
#
_symmetry.space_group_name_H-M   'P 1'
#
loop_
_entity.id
_entity.type
_entity.pdbx_description
1 polymer ?
#
loop_
_entity_poly.entity_id
_entity_poly.type
_entity_poly.pdbx_seq_one_letter_code
_entity_poly.pdbx_strand_id
1 'polypeptide(L)'
;MLLAWCEVTGSALSSCAAGGTLAAFWFGNIPSASLQFQTLQSKSFWTPLADTSPISRNYTGWFLQAGVAIFLEEKLKGVEAHNRELQDLIARQLDEMANLSAIAGRAKAETLQLKEENLKLAEDLELKEREFPGKAKQWVGENLEETAQVITSTPEVTMEAFKFIYREPNGKEMVTQVGSYGFMSGQKRDREATHAILADRDPAFSADAYGLTPIPDEEPEPPFPLK
;
A
#
# COMPACT_ATOMS: atom_id res chain seq x y z
N MET A 1 -17.65 -5.47 -0.91
CA MET A 1 -16.26 -5.18 -0.50
C MET A 1 -15.60 -6.54 -0.23
N LEU A 2 -14.48 -6.81 -0.91
CA LEU A 2 -13.67 -8.06 -1.01
C LEU A 2 -13.80 -8.88 -2.31
N LEU A 3 -12.61 -9.19 -2.85
CA LEU A 3 -12.20 -10.08 -3.96
C LEU A 3 -12.10 -9.40 -5.36
N ALA A 4 -11.01 -8.67 -5.68
CA ALA A 4 -9.66 -9.12 -6.11
C ALA A 4 -9.65 -9.59 -7.58
N TRP A 5 -9.33 -8.74 -8.57
CA TRP A 5 -7.98 -8.44 -9.10
C TRP A 5 -7.11 -9.69 -9.29
N CYS A 6 -7.20 -10.27 -10.48
CA CYS A 6 -6.38 -11.39 -10.94
C CYS A 6 -6.08 -11.21 -12.43
N GLU A 7 -5.12 -10.37 -12.78
CA GLU A 7 -4.47 -10.40 -14.09
C GLU A 7 -2.97 -10.08 -13.94
N VAL A 8 -2.18 -10.79 -14.75
CA VAL A 8 -0.74 -10.61 -14.99
C VAL A 8 0.22 -11.32 -14.03
N THR A 9 0.14 -12.65 -13.94
CA THR A 9 1.34 -13.52 -13.86
C THR A 9 1.10 -14.81 -14.63
N GLY A 10 1.47 -14.84 -15.91
CA GLY A 10 1.43 -16.05 -16.74
C GLY A 10 2.70 -16.88 -16.55
N SER A 11 2.59 -18.04 -15.89
CA SER A 11 3.52 -19.15 -16.11
C SER A 11 2.86 -20.50 -15.85
N ALA A 12 3.04 -21.36 -16.87
CA ALA A 12 2.90 -22.80 -16.91
C ALA A 12 1.48 -23.40 -16.83
N LEU A 13 1.05 -24.05 -17.92
CA LEU A 13 0.60 -25.44 -17.86
C LEU A 13 0.68 -26.12 -19.25
N SER A 14 0.96 -27.41 -19.15
CA SER A 14 1.39 -28.37 -20.15
C SER A 14 0.21 -29.13 -20.76
N SER A 15 0.34 -29.43 -22.07
CA SER A 15 -0.12 -30.63 -22.79
C SER A 15 -1.62 -30.94 -22.94
N CYS A 16 -2.10 -31.05 -24.19
CA CYS A 16 -2.44 -32.35 -24.80
C CYS A 16 -2.95 -32.22 -26.25
N ALA A 17 -2.25 -32.92 -27.15
CA ALA A 17 -2.70 -33.67 -28.33
C ALA A 17 -3.70 -33.06 -29.34
N ALA A 18 -3.25 -32.87 -30.58
CA ALA A 18 -3.63 -33.72 -31.72
C ALA A 18 -3.13 -33.12 -33.06
N GLY A 19 -2.38 -33.93 -33.82
CA GLY A 19 -2.46 -34.03 -35.29
C GLY A 19 -2.07 -32.83 -36.16
N GLY A 20 -1.04 -33.02 -36.98
CA GLY A 20 -0.96 -32.40 -38.30
C GLY A 20 -0.07 -31.18 -38.40
N THR A 21 1.14 -31.42 -38.88
CA THR A 21 1.89 -30.59 -39.84
C THR A 21 1.63 -29.06 -39.80
N LEU A 22 2.37 -28.34 -38.95
CA LEU A 22 2.56 -26.89 -39.07
C LEU A 22 3.92 -26.60 -39.70
N ALA A 23 4.05 -26.99 -40.97
CA ALA A 23 4.89 -26.27 -41.91
C ALA A 23 4.01 -25.21 -42.58
N ALA A 24 4.55 -24.00 -42.72
CA ALA A 24 3.93 -22.80 -43.28
C ALA A 24 3.12 -21.95 -42.30
N PHE A 25 3.80 -20.97 -41.68
CA PHE A 25 3.22 -19.63 -41.52
C PHE A 25 4.26 -18.57 -41.91
N TRP A 26 4.21 -18.22 -43.20
CA TRP A 26 4.17 -16.87 -43.73
C TRP A 26 5.31 -15.88 -43.37
N PHE A 27 6.40 -15.98 -44.15
CA PHE A 27 7.07 -14.81 -44.70
C PHE A 27 6.06 -14.04 -45.57
N GLY A 28 5.52 -12.94 -45.06
CA GLY A 28 4.52 -12.13 -45.75
C GLY A 28 4.61 -10.66 -45.37
N ASN A 29 5.75 -10.03 -45.63
CA ASN A 29 5.85 -8.62 -46.04
C ASN A 29 7.33 -8.23 -46.13
N ILE A 30 7.92 -8.47 -47.30
CA ILE A 30 9.09 -7.71 -47.73
C ILE A 30 8.56 -6.70 -48.74
N PRO A 31 8.62 -5.38 -48.46
CA PRO A 31 8.24 -4.39 -49.44
C PRO A 31 9.14 -4.53 -50.67
N SER A 32 8.53 -4.94 -51.77
CA SER A 32 9.10 -4.91 -53.10
C SER A 32 9.16 -3.43 -53.52
N ALA A 33 10.25 -2.74 -53.23
CA ALA A 33 10.48 -1.39 -53.72
C ALA A 33 11.97 -1.07 -53.85
N SER A 34 12.41 -1.09 -55.11
CA SER A 34 13.53 -0.35 -55.68
C SER A 34 14.93 -0.51 -55.05
N LEU A 35 15.57 -1.65 -55.30
CA LEU A 35 16.97 -1.58 -55.70
C LEU A 35 17.00 -1.03 -57.13
N GLN A 36 17.09 0.30 -57.26
CA GLN A 36 17.62 0.89 -58.48
C GLN A 36 19.06 0.39 -58.62
N PHE A 37 19.23 -0.73 -59.35
CA PHE A 37 20.49 -0.95 -60.04
C PHE A 37 20.63 0.23 -60.99
N GLN A 38 21.40 1.24 -60.61
CA GLN A 38 22.08 2.04 -61.60
C GLN A 38 22.92 1.05 -62.39
N THR A 39 22.41 0.64 -63.55
CA THR A 39 23.26 0.20 -64.64
C THR A 39 24.25 1.32 -64.85
N LEU A 40 25.46 1.18 -64.28
CA LEU A 40 26.63 1.87 -64.79
C LEU A 40 26.75 1.39 -66.24
N GLN A 41 26.14 2.16 -67.14
CA GLN A 41 26.39 2.11 -68.55
C GLN A 41 27.85 2.56 -68.75
N SER A 42 28.82 1.70 -68.44
CA SER A 42 30.12 1.78 -69.12
C SER A 42 29.95 1.20 -70.53
N LYS A 43 29.07 1.86 -71.30
CA LYS A 43 28.97 1.69 -72.75
C LYS A 43 30.18 2.39 -73.39
N SER A 44 31.37 1.82 -73.22
CA SER A 44 32.52 2.03 -74.09
C SER A 44 33.77 1.45 -73.42
N PHE A 45 33.98 0.13 -73.48
CA PHE A 45 35.36 -0.31 -73.44
C PHE A 45 35.66 -1.60 -74.21
N TRP A 46 34.69 -2.46 -74.50
CA TRP A 46 34.97 -3.67 -75.27
C TRP A 46 33.88 -3.99 -76.29
N THR A 47 34.04 -3.49 -77.51
CA THR A 47 33.49 -4.16 -78.70
C THR A 47 34.49 -5.24 -79.11
N PRO A 48 34.12 -6.54 -79.15
CA PRO A 48 35.05 -7.57 -79.60
C PRO A 48 35.13 -7.52 -81.13
N LEU A 49 36.31 -7.19 -81.67
CA LEU A 49 36.64 -7.61 -83.03
C LEU A 49 36.73 -9.14 -82.98
N ALA A 50 35.89 -9.82 -83.77
CA ALA A 50 35.84 -11.28 -83.82
C ALA A 50 37.11 -11.83 -84.47
N ASP A 51 38.18 -11.96 -83.68
CA ASP A 51 39.42 -12.62 -84.08
C ASP A 51 39.53 -13.97 -83.37
N THR A 52 39.38 -15.04 -84.15
CA THR A 52 39.22 -16.44 -83.67
C THR A 52 40.56 -17.15 -83.49
N SER A 53 41.55 -16.46 -82.91
CA SER A 53 42.84 -17.07 -82.57
C SER A 53 42.78 -17.76 -81.19
N PRO A 54 43.29 -19.00 -81.02
CA PRO A 54 43.30 -19.71 -79.73
C PRO A 54 43.99 -18.95 -78.60
N ILE A 55 44.92 -18.04 -78.93
CA ILE A 55 45.71 -17.26 -77.98
C ILE A 55 44.86 -16.14 -77.36
N SER A 56 43.99 -15.46 -78.13
CA SER A 56 43.16 -14.33 -77.61
C SER A 56 42.05 -14.81 -76.67
N ARG A 57 41.50 -16.01 -76.89
CA ARG A 57 40.55 -16.68 -75.98
C ARG A 57 41.15 -17.00 -74.63
N ASN A 58 42.41 -17.43 -74.59
CA ASN A 58 43.09 -17.74 -73.33
C ASN A 58 43.36 -16.48 -72.49
N TYR A 59 43.77 -15.38 -73.13
CA TYR A 59 43.99 -14.10 -72.43
C TYR A 59 42.70 -13.50 -71.87
N THR A 60 41.62 -13.46 -72.67
CA THR A 60 40.32 -12.94 -72.22
C THR A 60 39.69 -13.78 -71.11
N GLY A 61 39.84 -15.10 -71.15
CA GLY A 61 39.43 -15.99 -70.07
C GLY A 61 40.17 -15.73 -68.76
N TRP A 62 41.49 -15.48 -68.84
CA TRP A 62 42.32 -15.21 -67.66
C TRP A 62 41.95 -13.90 -66.96
N PHE A 63 41.68 -12.83 -67.72
CA PHE A 63 41.22 -11.55 -67.17
C PHE A 63 39.85 -11.63 -66.53
N LEU A 64 38.91 -12.37 -67.13
CA LEU A 64 37.59 -12.60 -66.54
C LEU A 64 37.70 -13.40 -65.24
N GLN A 65 38.56 -14.42 -65.21
CA GLN A 65 38.78 -15.25 -64.03
C GLN A 65 39.45 -14.46 -62.89
N ALA A 66 40.43 -13.61 -63.20
CA ALA A 66 41.05 -12.71 -62.23
C ALA A 66 40.06 -11.67 -61.69
N GLY A 67 39.21 -11.09 -62.55
CA GLY A 67 38.18 -10.13 -62.14
C GLY A 67 37.13 -10.75 -61.21
N VAL A 68 36.69 -11.97 -61.50
CA VAL A 68 35.77 -12.73 -60.63
C VAL A 68 36.43 -13.06 -59.29
N ALA A 69 37.71 -13.46 -59.29
CA ALA A 69 38.44 -13.74 -58.06
C ALA A 69 38.54 -12.52 -57.13
N ILE A 70 38.88 -11.35 -57.68
CA ILE A 70 38.97 -10.08 -56.93
C ILE A 70 37.61 -9.69 -56.36
N PHE A 71 36.54 -9.79 -57.16
CA PHE A 71 35.18 -9.48 -56.72
C PHE A 71 34.73 -10.39 -55.57
N LEU A 72 35.03 -11.69 -55.65
CA LEU A 72 34.70 -12.64 -54.59
C LEU A 72 35.50 -12.37 -53.31
N GLU A 73 36.76 -11.98 -53.42
CA GLU A 73 37.58 -11.62 -52.25
C GLU A 73 37.05 -10.36 -51.55
N GLU A 74 36.61 -9.35 -52.30
CA GLU A 74 36.00 -8.14 -51.73
C GLU A 74 34.69 -8.48 -51.01
N LYS A 75 33.84 -9.34 -51.60
CA LYS A 75 32.60 -9.80 -50.95
C LYS A 75 32.88 -10.63 -49.70
N LEU A 76 33.90 -11.49 -49.72
CA LEU A 76 34.31 -12.27 -48.57
C LEU A 76 34.75 -11.35 -47.42
N LYS A 77 35.61 -10.37 -47.69
CA LYS A 77 36.04 -9.38 -46.69
C LYS A 77 34.87 -8.59 -46.11
N GLY A 78 33.90 -8.21 -46.93
CA GLY A 78 32.68 -7.54 -46.47
C GLY A 78 31.83 -8.42 -45.54
N VAL A 79 31.66 -9.70 -45.87
CA VAL A 79 30.94 -10.65 -45.02
C VAL A 79 31.69 -10.92 -43.71
N GLU A 80 33.01 -11.05 -43.76
CA GLU A 80 33.84 -11.23 -42.56
C GLU A 80 33.77 -10.04 -41.61
N ALA A 81 33.83 -8.81 -42.14
CA ALA A 81 33.68 -7.59 -41.35
C ALA A 81 32.29 -7.52 -40.69
N HIS A 82 31.23 -7.81 -41.46
CA HIS A 82 29.87 -7.84 -40.93
C HIS A 82 29.69 -8.93 -39.85
N ASN A 83 30.31 -10.09 -40.02
CA ASN A 83 30.27 -11.15 -39.01
C ASN A 83 30.94 -10.71 -37.70
N ARG A 84 32.08 -10.01 -37.77
CA ARG A 84 32.72 -9.44 -36.58
C ARG A 84 31.83 -8.42 -35.87
N GLU A 85 31.19 -7.52 -36.62
CA GLU A 85 30.23 -6.55 -36.05
C GLU A 85 29.05 -7.25 -35.34
N LEU A 86 28.53 -8.33 -35.92
CA LEU A 86 27.48 -9.13 -35.31
C LEU A 86 27.96 -9.81 -34.02
N GLN A 87 29.18 -10.34 -34.01
CA GLN A 87 29.78 -10.93 -32.81
C GLN A 87 29.95 -9.90 -31.70
N ASP A 88 30.42 -8.70 -32.01
CA ASP A 88 30.57 -7.59 -31.05
C ASP A 88 29.21 -7.11 -30.52
N LEU A 89 28.18 -7.07 -31.37
CA LEU A 89 26.82 -6.75 -30.94
C LEU A 89 26.25 -7.81 -30.00
N ILE A 90 26.43 -9.09 -30.32
CA ILE A 90 25.98 -10.20 -29.47
C ILE A 90 26.70 -10.15 -28.12
N ALA A 91 28.01 -9.90 -28.10
CA ALA A 91 28.78 -9.78 -26.87
C ALA A 91 28.26 -8.65 -25.97
N ARG A 92 27.97 -7.46 -26.55
CA ARG A 92 27.36 -6.35 -25.82
C ARG A 92 25.96 -6.67 -25.31
N GLN A 93 25.11 -7.30 -26.12
CA GLN A 93 23.76 -7.69 -25.69
C GLN A 93 23.79 -8.70 -24.54
N LEU A 94 24.73 -9.66 -24.55
CA LEU A 94 24.91 -10.60 -23.45
C LEU A 94 25.33 -9.90 -22.16
N ASP A 95 26.24 -8.91 -22.24
CA ASP A 95 26.65 -8.11 -21.09
C ASP A 95 25.49 -7.27 -20.52
N GLU A 96 24.72 -6.60 -21.39
CA GLU A 96 23.53 -5.85 -20.99
C GLU A 96 22.49 -6.76 -20.34
N MET A 97 22.24 -7.95 -20.88
CA MET A 97 21.34 -8.94 -20.28
C MET A 97 21.84 -9.40 -18.91
N ALA A 98 23.14 -9.62 -18.73
CA ALA A 98 23.72 -9.98 -17.45
C ALA A 98 23.56 -8.86 -16.41
N ASN A 99 23.80 -7.60 -16.82
CA ASN A 99 23.61 -6.44 -15.95
C ASN A 99 22.13 -6.26 -15.55
N LEU A 100 21.19 -6.37 -16.49
CA LEU A 100 19.76 -6.31 -16.21
C LEU A 100 19.32 -7.43 -15.27
N SER A 101 19.82 -8.65 -15.46
CA SER A 101 19.57 -9.77 -14.55
C SER A 101 20.07 -9.47 -13.13
N ALA A 102 21.26 -8.87 -12.99
CA ALA A 102 21.81 -8.49 -11.70
C ALA A 102 20.97 -7.40 -11.01
N ILE A 103 20.50 -6.39 -11.76
CA ILE A 103 19.61 -5.34 -11.25
C ILE A 103 18.27 -5.95 -10.79
N ALA A 104 17.66 -6.81 -11.60
CA ALA A 104 16.41 -7.48 -11.27
C ALA A 104 16.56 -8.35 -10.00
N GLY A 105 17.70 -9.03 -9.85
CA GLY A 105 18.04 -9.79 -8.64
C GLY A 105 18.10 -8.91 -7.39
N ARG A 106 18.80 -7.76 -7.47
CA ARG A 106 18.88 -6.80 -6.35
C ARG A 106 17.52 -6.22 -5.99
N ALA A 107 16.76 -5.77 -7.00
CA ALA A 107 15.43 -5.21 -6.79
C ALA A 107 14.47 -6.23 -6.14
N LYS A 108 14.57 -7.50 -6.53
CA LYS A 108 13.78 -8.58 -5.91
C LYS A 108 14.18 -8.78 -4.44
N ALA A 109 15.48 -8.78 -4.13
CA ALA A 109 15.95 -8.92 -2.75
C ALA A 109 15.49 -7.76 -1.87
N GLU A 110 15.60 -6.51 -2.35
CA GLU A 110 15.12 -5.32 -1.66
C GLU A 110 13.60 -5.36 -1.45
N THR A 111 12.84 -5.78 -2.48
CA THR A 111 11.38 -5.95 -2.36
C THR A 111 11.03 -6.97 -1.28
N LEU A 112 11.78 -8.07 -1.16
CA LEU A 112 11.55 -9.07 -0.12
C LEU A 112 11.87 -8.52 1.27
N GLN A 113 12.99 -7.81 1.42
CA GLN A 113 13.36 -7.16 2.67
C GLN A 113 12.31 -6.13 3.11
N LEU A 114 11.87 -5.26 2.21
CA LEU A 114 10.83 -4.26 2.51
C LEU A 114 9.49 -4.91 2.87
N LYS A 115 9.15 -6.06 2.28
CA LYS A 115 7.95 -6.81 2.66
C LYS A 115 8.07 -7.36 4.07
N GLU A 116 9.23 -7.90 4.44
CA GLU A 116 9.48 -8.40 5.80
C GLU A 116 9.43 -7.27 6.84
N GLU A 117 10.07 -6.14 6.56
CA GLU A 117 10.03 -4.96 7.43
C GLU A 117 8.60 -4.42 7.58
N ASN A 118 7.83 -4.34 6.50
CA ASN A 118 6.42 -3.92 6.55
C ASN A 118 5.56 -4.89 7.36
N LEU A 119 5.78 -6.19 7.27
CA LEU A 119 5.06 -7.18 8.08
C LEU A 119 5.37 -6.98 9.57
N LYS A 120 6.64 -6.80 9.92
CA LYS A 120 7.06 -6.53 11.30
C LYS A 120 6.46 -5.24 11.85
N LEU A 121 6.40 -4.18 11.03
CA LEU A 121 5.77 -2.92 11.41
C LEU A 121 4.26 -3.08 11.61
N ALA A 122 3.59 -3.86 10.76
CA ALA A 122 2.16 -4.15 10.91
C ALA A 122 1.88 -4.91 12.21
N GLU A 123 2.68 -5.93 12.54
CA GLU A 123 2.55 -6.69 13.78
C GLU A 123 2.79 -5.82 15.03
N ASP A 124 3.80 -4.94 15.01
CA ASP A 124 4.09 -4.01 16.11
C ASP A 124 2.96 -2.99 16.31
N LEU A 125 2.38 -2.48 15.21
CA LEU A 125 1.21 -1.60 15.27
C LEU A 125 0.00 -2.31 15.87
N GLU A 126 -0.32 -3.52 15.42
CA GLU A 126 -1.43 -4.31 15.95
C GLU A 126 -1.23 -4.61 17.45
N LEU A 127 -0.01 -4.95 17.86
CA LEU A 127 0.32 -5.15 19.27
C LEU A 127 0.10 -3.88 20.10
N LYS A 128 0.57 -2.73 19.60
CA LYS A 128 0.40 -1.44 20.27
C LYS A 128 -1.07 -1.05 20.37
N GLU A 129 -1.85 -1.23 19.31
CA GLU A 129 -3.30 -0.98 19.32
C GLU A 129 -4.03 -1.87 20.32
N ARG A 130 -3.63 -3.15 20.43
CA ARG A 130 -4.20 -4.08 21.41
C ARG A 130 -3.84 -3.71 22.85
N GLU A 131 -2.63 -3.24 23.09
CA GLU A 131 -2.15 -2.86 24.42
C GLU A 131 -2.62 -1.47 24.87
N PHE A 132 -2.88 -0.57 23.91
CA PHE A 132 -3.18 0.84 24.19
C PHE A 132 -4.37 1.04 25.14
N PRO A 133 -5.53 0.38 24.98
CA PRO A 133 -6.65 0.52 25.91
C PRO A 133 -6.29 0.12 27.35
N GLY A 134 -5.48 -0.93 27.51
CA GLY A 134 -4.99 -1.37 28.82
C GLY A 134 -4.08 -0.33 29.46
N LYS A 135 -3.13 0.21 28.68
CA LYS A 135 -2.22 1.28 29.13
C LYS A 135 -2.98 2.57 29.45
N ALA A 136 -3.96 2.97 28.64
CA ALA A 136 -4.79 4.13 28.88
C ALA A 136 -5.62 3.98 30.16
N LYS A 137 -6.22 2.79 30.37
CA LYS A 137 -6.94 2.48 31.61
C LYS A 137 -6.04 2.54 32.84
N GLN A 138 -4.85 1.96 32.76
CA GLN A 138 -3.87 2.01 33.85
C GLN A 138 -3.47 3.46 34.15
N TRP A 139 -3.14 4.24 33.12
CA TRP A 139 -2.75 5.63 33.28
C TRP A 139 -3.85 6.47 33.94
N VAL A 140 -5.12 6.31 33.52
CA VAL A 140 -6.26 6.98 34.18
C VAL A 140 -6.37 6.58 35.65
N GLY A 141 -6.15 5.30 35.98
CA GLY A 141 -6.16 4.82 37.36
C GLY A 141 -5.02 5.36 38.23
N GLU A 142 -3.87 5.68 37.64
CA GLU A 142 -2.73 6.30 38.33
C GLU A 142 -2.87 7.83 38.46
N ASN A 143 -3.69 8.47 37.62
CA ASN A 143 -3.85 9.93 37.54
C ASN A 143 -5.32 10.35 37.77
N LEU A 144 -5.96 9.77 38.80
CA LEU A 144 -7.40 9.96 39.06
C LEU A 144 -7.75 11.42 39.38
N GLU A 145 -6.91 12.12 40.15
CA GLU A 145 -7.15 13.51 40.56
C GLU A 145 -7.04 14.46 39.35
N GLU A 146 -6.00 14.33 38.53
CA GLU A 146 -5.84 15.12 37.32
C GLU A 146 -6.95 14.80 36.30
N THR A 147 -7.32 13.52 36.16
CA THR A 147 -8.40 13.11 35.26
C THR A 147 -9.74 13.70 35.71
N ALA A 148 -10.03 13.65 37.01
CA ALA A 148 -11.22 14.27 37.57
C ALA A 148 -11.24 15.78 37.30
N GLN A 149 -10.12 16.47 37.53
CA GLN A 149 -10.00 17.90 37.27
C GLN A 149 -10.25 18.26 35.80
N VAL A 150 -9.71 17.48 34.86
CA VAL A 150 -9.92 17.68 33.42
C VAL A 150 -11.39 17.46 33.06
N ILE A 151 -12.00 16.39 33.57
CA ILE A 151 -13.41 16.08 33.30
C ILE A 151 -14.33 17.17 33.87
N THR A 152 -14.00 17.73 35.04
CA THR A 152 -14.80 18.78 35.69
C THR A 152 -14.39 20.20 35.30
N SER A 153 -13.50 20.36 34.31
CA SER A 153 -12.90 21.67 33.98
C SER A 153 -13.88 22.68 33.38
N THR A 154 -14.81 22.20 32.55
CA THR A 154 -15.84 23.02 31.90
C THR A 154 -17.19 22.33 32.02
N PRO A 155 -18.31 23.08 32.10
CA PRO A 155 -19.64 22.49 32.16
C PRO A 155 -19.94 21.53 31.00
N GLU A 156 -19.46 21.85 29.79
CA GLU A 156 -19.67 21.07 28.58
C GLU A 156 -18.94 19.72 28.66
N VAL A 157 -17.65 19.72 29.02
CA VAL A 157 -16.85 18.48 29.18
C VAL A 157 -17.40 17.63 30.31
N THR A 158 -17.78 18.27 31.42
CA THR A 158 -18.40 17.59 32.57
C THR A 158 -19.67 16.88 32.16
N MET A 159 -20.54 17.57 31.43
CA MET A 159 -21.81 17.02 30.97
C MET A 159 -21.61 15.82 30.04
N GLU A 160 -20.69 15.91 29.09
CA GLU A 160 -20.41 14.78 28.18
C GLU A 160 -19.81 13.58 28.92
N ALA A 161 -18.92 13.81 29.89
CA ALA A 161 -18.39 12.74 30.72
C ALA A 161 -19.46 12.06 31.58
N PHE A 162 -20.35 12.83 32.21
CA PHE A 162 -21.46 12.25 32.98
C PHE A 162 -22.45 11.51 32.07
N LYS A 163 -22.78 12.03 30.88
CA LYS A 163 -23.59 11.30 29.89
C LYS A 163 -22.95 9.97 29.50
N PHE A 164 -21.63 9.95 29.35
CA PHE A 164 -20.90 8.73 29.05
C PHE A 164 -20.99 7.72 30.21
N ILE A 165 -20.68 8.15 31.44
CA ILE A 165 -20.76 7.31 32.65
C ILE A 165 -22.18 6.77 32.87
N TYR A 166 -23.20 7.57 32.59
CA TYR A 166 -24.61 7.20 32.79
C TYR A 166 -25.10 6.08 31.84
N ARG A 167 -24.36 5.76 30.77
CA ARG A 167 -24.68 4.62 29.89
C ARG A 167 -24.40 3.28 30.54
N GLU A 168 -23.41 3.23 31.44
CA GLU A 168 -23.01 2.01 32.13
C GLU A 168 -23.91 1.76 33.35
N PRO A 169 -24.37 0.51 33.62
CA PRO A 169 -25.26 0.22 34.75
C PRO A 169 -24.71 0.70 36.10
N ASN A 170 -23.44 0.41 36.38
CA ASN A 170 -22.77 0.83 37.61
C ASN A 170 -22.60 2.35 37.68
N GLY A 171 -22.29 3.00 36.55
CA GLY A 171 -22.16 4.45 36.48
C GLY A 171 -23.49 5.16 36.68
N LYS A 172 -24.58 4.61 36.14
CA LYS A 172 -25.94 5.09 36.36
C LYS A 172 -26.36 4.99 37.82
N GLU A 173 -26.10 3.86 38.46
CA GLU A 173 -26.37 3.67 39.89
C GLU A 173 -25.61 4.71 40.72
N MET A 174 -24.31 4.86 40.47
CA MET A 174 -23.45 5.82 41.13
C MET A 174 -23.98 7.26 41.02
N VAL A 175 -24.27 7.73 39.80
CA VAL A 175 -24.78 9.09 39.56
C VAL A 175 -26.13 9.29 40.24
N THR A 176 -26.98 8.26 40.25
CA THR A 176 -28.29 8.31 40.91
C THR A 176 -28.17 8.40 42.43
N GLN A 177 -27.26 7.64 43.04
CA GLN A 177 -26.99 7.70 44.49
C GLN A 177 -26.50 9.09 44.90
N VAL A 178 -25.56 9.68 44.15
CA VAL A 178 -25.07 11.04 44.39
C VAL A 178 -26.19 12.07 44.26
N GLY A 179 -27.00 11.97 43.20
CA GLY A 179 -28.15 12.87 43.01
C GLY A 179 -29.19 12.74 44.14
N SER A 180 -29.48 11.51 44.57
CA SER A 180 -30.42 11.24 45.66
C SER A 180 -29.91 11.78 46.99
N TYR A 181 -28.63 11.60 47.30
CA TYR A 181 -27.99 12.18 48.48
C TYR A 181 -28.09 13.72 48.49
N GLY A 182 -27.73 14.38 47.39
CA GLY A 182 -27.82 15.84 47.26
C GLY A 182 -29.25 16.36 47.44
N PHE A 183 -30.23 15.64 46.90
CA PHE A 183 -31.64 15.96 47.07
C PHE A 183 -32.11 15.79 48.53
N MET A 184 -31.79 14.66 49.17
CA MET A 184 -32.20 14.37 50.54
C MET A 184 -31.55 15.29 51.58
N SER A 185 -30.26 15.57 51.43
CA SER A 185 -29.53 16.50 52.31
C SER A 185 -30.03 17.94 52.16
N GLY A 186 -30.37 18.37 50.95
CA GLY A 186 -31.03 19.67 50.71
C GLY A 186 -32.40 19.77 51.39
N GLN A 187 -33.25 18.76 51.18
CA GLN A 187 -34.58 18.70 51.79
C GLN A 187 -34.53 18.68 53.32
N LYS A 188 -33.57 17.98 53.92
CA LYS A 188 -33.41 17.95 55.39
C LYS A 188 -33.12 19.35 55.94
N ARG A 189 -32.14 20.06 55.37
CA ARG A 189 -31.80 21.43 55.80
C ARG A 189 -32.98 22.40 55.67
N ASP A 190 -33.71 22.34 54.55
CA ASP A 190 -34.88 23.21 54.34
C ASP A 190 -36.03 22.91 55.32
N ARG A 191 -36.24 21.63 55.65
CA ARG A 191 -37.22 21.21 56.65
C ARG A 191 -36.81 21.62 58.06
N GLU A 192 -35.55 21.46 58.44
CA GLU A 192 -35.02 21.91 59.74
C GLU A 192 -35.22 23.42 59.92
N ALA A 193 -34.91 24.22 58.89
CA ALA A 193 -35.15 25.66 58.91
C ALA A 193 -36.64 26.00 59.08
N THR A 194 -37.52 25.28 58.38
CA THR A 194 -38.98 25.48 58.48
C THR A 194 -39.50 25.10 59.87
N HIS A 195 -39.08 23.95 60.42
CA HIS A 195 -39.47 23.50 61.74
C HIS A 195 -38.98 24.44 62.84
N ALA A 196 -37.76 24.98 62.72
CA ALA A 196 -37.24 25.96 63.67
C ALA A 196 -38.08 27.25 63.70
N ILE A 197 -38.48 27.76 62.53
CA ILE A 197 -39.35 28.96 62.43
C ILE A 197 -40.74 28.69 63.00
N LEU A 198 -41.31 27.50 62.78
CA LEU A 198 -42.63 27.14 63.29
C LEU A 198 -42.61 26.94 64.81
N ALA A 199 -41.57 26.30 65.35
CA ALA A 199 -41.39 26.13 66.78
C ALA A 199 -41.24 27.47 67.53
N ASP A 200 -40.61 28.47 66.90
CA ASP A 200 -40.50 29.83 67.47
C ASP A 200 -41.86 30.57 67.50
N ARG A 201 -42.69 30.34 66.48
CA ARG A 201 -43.99 31.03 66.32
C ARG A 201 -45.13 30.38 67.08
N ASP A 202 -45.13 29.05 67.20
CA ASP A 202 -46.14 28.28 67.90
C ASP A 202 -45.47 27.34 68.92
N PRO A 203 -45.51 27.66 70.23
CA PRO A 203 -44.97 26.80 71.28
C PRO A 203 -45.61 25.41 71.38
N ALA A 204 -46.79 25.20 70.79
CA ALA A 204 -47.47 23.91 70.73
C ALA A 204 -47.21 23.17 69.40
N PHE A 205 -46.30 23.68 68.56
CA PHE A 205 -45.97 23.10 67.27
C PHE A 205 -45.53 21.63 67.39
N SER A 206 -46.08 20.79 66.53
CA SER A 206 -45.54 19.46 66.22
C SER A 206 -45.71 19.19 64.73
N ALA A 207 -44.75 18.46 64.16
CA ALA A 207 -44.75 18.11 62.74
C ALA A 207 -46.05 17.39 62.34
N ASP A 208 -46.46 16.42 63.15
CA ASP A 208 -47.67 15.62 62.91
C ASP A 208 -48.95 16.45 62.94
N ALA A 209 -49.09 17.40 63.87
CA ALA A 209 -50.27 18.26 63.95
C ALA A 209 -50.43 19.16 62.72
N TYR A 210 -49.31 19.55 62.09
CA TYR A 210 -49.27 20.33 60.86
C TYR A 210 -49.25 19.45 59.59
N GLY A 211 -49.27 18.12 59.73
CA GLY A 211 -49.17 17.18 58.62
C GLY A 211 -47.83 17.25 57.87
N LEU A 212 -46.78 17.76 58.51
CA LEU A 212 -45.44 17.83 57.95
C LEU A 212 -44.75 16.46 58.06
N THR A 213 -43.95 16.13 57.06
CA THR A 213 -43.12 14.92 57.12
C THR A 213 -42.09 15.08 58.25
N PRO A 214 -41.91 14.08 59.13
CA PRO A 214 -40.86 14.11 60.14
C PRO A 214 -39.48 14.35 59.52
N ILE A 215 -38.66 15.14 60.22
CA ILE A 215 -37.26 15.32 59.85
C ILE A 215 -36.51 14.04 60.26
N PRO A 216 -35.75 13.41 59.36
CA PRO A 216 -34.89 12.29 59.73
C PRO A 216 -33.90 12.72 60.82
N ASP A 217 -33.76 11.92 61.88
CA ASP A 217 -32.88 12.23 63.00
C ASP A 217 -31.39 12.27 62.59
N GLU A 218 -30.99 11.41 61.66
CA GLU A 218 -29.62 11.33 61.14
C GLU A 218 -29.48 12.08 59.81
N GLU A 219 -28.33 12.74 59.62
CA GLU A 219 -27.97 13.29 58.30
C GLU A 219 -27.75 12.13 57.33
N PRO A 220 -28.29 12.17 56.09
CA PRO A 220 -28.02 11.12 55.11
C PRO A 220 -26.50 10.96 54.98
N GLU A 221 -26.01 9.72 54.98
CA GLU A 221 -24.59 9.47 54.80
C GLU A 221 -24.19 9.77 53.34
N PRO A 222 -23.05 10.45 53.13
CA PRO A 222 -22.57 10.70 51.78
C PRO A 222 -22.15 9.36 51.13
N PRO A 223 -22.49 9.15 49.85
CA PRO A 223 -22.13 7.91 49.14
C PRO A 223 -20.61 7.76 48.93
N PHE A 224 -19.85 8.84 49.14
CA PHE A 224 -18.39 8.85 49.07
C PHE A 224 -17.79 9.63 50.25
N PRO A 225 -16.60 9.25 50.74
CA PRO A 225 -15.90 10.01 51.77
C PRO A 225 -15.61 11.43 51.28
N LEU A 226 -16.11 12.43 52.00
CA LEU A 226 -15.77 13.83 51.77
C LEU A 226 -14.40 14.08 52.44
N LYS A 227 -13.39 14.44 51.64
CA LYS A 227 -12.08 14.88 52.13
C LYS A 227 -12.08 16.38 52.40
#